data_AF-A0A529C9K5-F1
#
_entry.id   AF-A0A529C9K5-F1
#
_cell.length_a   1.000
_cell.length_b   1.000
_cell.length_c   1.000
_cell.angle_alpha   90.00
_cell.angle_beta   90.00
_cell.angle_gamma   90.00
#
_symmetry.space_group_name_H-M   'P 1'
#
loop_
_entity.id
_entity.type
_entity.pdbx_description
1 polymer ?
#
loop_
_entity_poly.entity_id
_entity_poly.type
_entity_poly.pdbx_seq_one_letter_code
_entity_poly.pdbx_strand_id
1 'polypeptide(L)'
;MDKEFLKEAVDCFEIGANRAAIIMTWILAMDHLFAYILAHKLTDFNEALSKDKGVKISSVFQRDDFSEIKETKFIELCRAAGIISNDVRKILDQKLGTRNSCAHPSGVTVNKSKVIDFIEDLVANIILKFPV
;
A
#
# COMPACT_ATOMS: atom_id res chain seq x y z
N MET A 1 11.59 5.76 7.28
CA MET A 1 11.42 4.37 6.81
C MET A 1 11.17 4.37 5.31
N ASP A 2 10.27 5.24 4.83
CA ASP A 2 9.97 5.48 3.40
C ASP A 2 11.21 5.62 2.49
N LYS A 3 12.22 6.40 2.90
CA LYS A 3 13.44 6.61 2.10
C LYS A 3 14.25 5.32 1.87
N GLU A 4 14.24 4.40 2.84
CA GLU A 4 14.94 3.11 2.73
C GLU A 4 14.20 2.19 1.76
N PHE A 5 12.86 2.07 1.88
CA PHE A 5 12.06 1.27 0.96
C PHE A 5 12.09 1.79 -0.47
N LEU A 6 12.12 3.11 -0.66
CA LEU A 6 12.31 3.72 -1.97
C LEU A 6 13.68 3.36 -2.56
N LYS A 7 14.74 3.46 -1.76
CA LYS A 7 16.09 3.09 -2.20
C LYS A 7 16.13 1.61 -2.63
N GLU A 8 15.61 0.71 -1.81
CA GLU A 8 15.55 -0.72 -2.13
C GLU A 8 14.72 -1.02 -3.39
N ALA A 9 13.61 -0.29 -3.61
CA ALA A 9 12.80 -0.42 -4.82
C ALA A 9 13.58 -0.01 -6.08
N VAL A 10 14.35 1.09 -6.00
CA VAL A 10 15.21 1.56 -7.09
C VAL A 10 16.34 0.56 -7.35
N ASP A 11 17.06 0.13 -6.31
CA ASP A 11 18.15 -0.84 -6.42
C ASP A 11 17.67 -2.13 -7.12
N CYS A 12 16.49 -2.64 -6.74
CA CYS A 12 15.88 -3.81 -7.39
C CYS A 12 15.56 -3.57 -8.87
N PHE A 13 15.04 -2.40 -9.21
CA PHE A 13 14.67 -2.06 -10.57
C PHE A 13 15.90 -1.95 -11.48
N GLU A 14 16.96 -1.32 -11.00
CA GLU A 14 18.21 -1.09 -11.75
C GLU A 14 18.90 -2.41 -12.15
N ILE A 15 18.94 -3.38 -11.23
CA ILE A 15 19.53 -4.71 -11.49
C ILE A 15 18.59 -5.65 -12.25
N GLY A 16 17.36 -5.23 -12.58
CA GLY A 16 16.37 -6.03 -13.29
C GLY A 16 15.61 -7.05 -12.42
N ALA A 17 15.66 -6.92 -11.09
CA ALA A 17 14.88 -7.72 -10.14
C ALA A 17 13.42 -7.24 -10.09
N ASN A 18 12.71 -7.32 -11.22
CA ASN A 18 11.39 -6.71 -11.45
C ASN A 18 10.32 -7.09 -10.41
N ARG A 19 10.27 -8.38 -10.00
CA ARG A 19 9.31 -8.84 -8.98
C ARG A 19 9.61 -8.23 -7.61
N ALA A 20 10.88 -8.13 -7.25
CA ALA A 20 11.32 -7.52 -6.00
C ALA A 20 11.03 -6.02 -6.00
N ALA A 21 11.30 -5.32 -7.10
CA ALA A 21 10.98 -3.90 -7.25
C ALA A 21 9.47 -3.62 -7.02
N ILE A 22 8.57 -4.45 -7.56
CA ILE A 22 7.12 -4.35 -7.30
C ILE A 22 6.80 -4.55 -5.82
N ILE A 23 7.40 -5.55 -5.16
CA ILE A 23 7.18 -5.81 -3.73
C ILE A 23 7.65 -4.64 -2.89
N MET A 24 8.86 -4.11 -3.14
CA MET A 24 9.41 -2.99 -2.39
C MET A 24 8.61 -1.70 -2.58
N THR A 25 8.17 -1.42 -3.81
CA THR A 25 7.32 -0.26 -4.09
C THR A 25 5.96 -0.37 -3.38
N TRP A 26 5.40 -1.58 -3.29
CA TRP A 26 4.17 -1.80 -2.55
C TRP A 26 4.34 -1.59 -1.05
N ILE A 27 5.44 -2.09 -0.47
CA ILE A 27 5.79 -1.87 0.95
C ILE A 27 5.90 -0.37 1.23
N LEU A 28 6.62 0.38 0.37
CA LEU A 28 6.72 1.83 0.46
C LEU A 28 5.33 2.50 0.48
N ALA A 29 4.45 2.13 -0.44
CA ALA A 29 3.11 2.75 -0.52
C ALA A 29 2.24 2.46 0.70
N MET A 30 2.28 1.24 1.24
CA MET A 30 1.54 0.89 2.45
C MET A 30 2.11 1.60 3.69
N ASP A 31 3.42 1.59 3.84
CA ASP A 31 4.12 2.29 4.94
C ASP A 31 3.77 3.77 4.97
N HIS A 32 3.79 4.41 3.80
CA HIS A 32 3.43 5.81 3.62
C HIS A 32 1.98 6.10 4.02
N LEU A 33 1.03 5.24 3.63
CA LEU A 33 -0.36 5.38 4.06
C LEU A 33 -0.54 5.18 5.57
N PHE A 34 0.19 4.25 6.18
CA PHE A 34 0.17 4.08 7.64
C PHE A 34 0.65 5.35 8.34
N ALA A 35 1.77 5.92 7.88
CA ALA A 35 2.31 7.16 8.41
C ALA A 35 1.33 8.33 8.24
N TYR A 36 0.72 8.47 7.06
CA TYR A 36 -0.29 9.50 6.78
C TYR A 36 -1.51 9.36 7.70
N ILE A 37 -1.99 8.14 7.91
CA ILE A 37 -3.14 7.88 8.79
C ILE A 37 -2.80 8.24 10.23
N LEU A 38 -1.66 7.78 10.76
CA LEU A 38 -1.24 8.09 12.13
C LEU A 38 -1.07 9.59 12.35
N ALA A 39 -0.54 10.33 11.36
CA ALA A 39 -0.32 11.76 11.46
C ALA A 39 -1.60 12.60 11.30
N HIS A 40 -2.49 12.22 10.38
CA HIS A 40 -3.53 13.13 9.88
C HIS A 40 -4.96 12.58 9.97
N LYS A 41 -5.15 11.25 10.03
CA LYS A 41 -6.47 10.59 9.83
C LYS A 41 -6.79 9.50 10.86
N LEU A 42 -6.09 9.48 11.99
CA LEU A 42 -6.19 8.39 12.96
C LEU A 42 -7.61 8.23 13.52
N THR A 43 -8.27 9.34 13.87
CA THR A 43 -9.64 9.33 14.38
C THR A 43 -10.63 8.78 13.34
N ASP A 44 -10.59 9.31 12.12
CA ASP A 44 -11.47 8.90 11.01
C ASP A 44 -11.29 7.40 10.70
N PHE A 45 -10.04 6.92 10.65
CA PHE A 45 -9.72 5.52 10.42
C PHE A 45 -10.24 4.62 11.55
N ASN A 46 -10.00 4.98 12.80
CA ASN A 46 -10.45 4.20 13.96
C ASN A 46 -11.97 4.16 14.08
N GLU A 47 -12.67 5.23 13.71
CA GLU A 47 -14.13 5.22 13.66
C GLU A 47 -14.64 4.18 12.64
N ALA A 48 -14.07 4.14 11.44
CA ALA A 48 -14.42 3.14 10.42
C ALA A 48 -14.06 1.72 10.86
N LEU A 49 -12.87 1.54 11.45
CA LEU A 49 -12.38 0.26 11.94
C LEU A 49 -13.29 -0.31 13.05
N SER A 50 -13.73 0.52 14.01
CA SER A 50 -14.58 0.09 15.11
C SER A 50 -15.94 -0.48 14.66
N LYS A 51 -16.39 -0.11 13.45
CA LYS A 51 -17.65 -0.57 12.84
C LYS A 51 -17.48 -1.85 12.01
N ASP A 52 -16.25 -2.22 11.64
CA ASP A 52 -15.98 -3.41 10.83
C ASP A 52 -15.86 -4.66 11.70
N LYS A 53 -16.74 -5.64 11.47
CA LYS A 53 -16.77 -6.90 12.24
C LYS A 53 -15.80 -7.96 11.72
N GLY A 54 -15.09 -7.68 10.63
CA GLY A 54 -14.15 -8.60 9.97
C GLY A 54 -12.71 -8.44 10.43
N VAL A 55 -12.39 -7.36 11.16
CA VAL A 55 -11.08 -7.12 11.77
C VAL A 55 -11.14 -7.41 13.27
N LYS A 56 -10.08 -8.01 13.82
CA LYS A 56 -10.04 -8.40 15.24
C LYS A 56 -9.86 -7.22 16.19
N ILE A 57 -9.06 -6.23 15.76
CA ILE A 57 -8.81 -5.00 16.52
C ILE A 57 -9.86 -3.94 16.17
N SER A 58 -10.20 -3.09 17.14
CA SER A 58 -11.16 -2.00 16.97
C SER A 58 -10.51 -0.63 16.81
N SER A 59 -9.20 -0.53 17.03
CA SER A 59 -8.42 0.71 16.91
C SER A 59 -6.95 0.39 16.67
N VAL A 60 -6.26 1.33 16.01
CA VAL A 60 -4.81 1.40 15.88
C VAL A 60 -4.29 2.62 16.66
N PHE A 61 -3.10 2.51 17.22
CA PHE A 61 -2.39 3.55 17.97
C PHE A 61 -0.97 3.76 17.45
N GLN A 62 -0.38 2.71 16.88
CA GLN A 62 0.96 2.71 16.34
C GLN A 62 1.01 1.94 15.01
N ARG A 63 2.13 2.09 14.31
CA ARG A 63 2.35 1.52 12.98
C ARG A 63 2.18 -0.01 12.96
N ASP A 64 2.65 -0.70 13.98
CA ASP A 64 2.63 -2.17 13.97
C ASP A 64 1.21 -2.74 14.12
N ASP A 65 0.27 -1.96 14.65
CA ASP A 65 -1.12 -2.39 14.79
C ASP A 65 -1.81 -2.63 13.41
N PHE A 66 -1.34 -1.96 12.35
CA PHE A 66 -1.85 -2.20 10.99
C PHE A 66 -1.57 -3.62 10.48
N SER A 67 -0.56 -4.32 11.04
CA SER A 67 -0.25 -5.70 10.67
C SER A 67 -1.36 -6.70 11.01
N GLU A 68 -2.24 -6.35 11.96
CA GLU A 68 -3.43 -7.14 12.32
C GLU A 68 -4.56 -7.01 11.28
N ILE A 69 -4.39 -6.15 10.28
CA ILE A 69 -5.38 -5.84 9.25
C ILE A 69 -4.88 -6.37 7.89
N LYS A 70 -5.66 -7.25 7.26
CA LYS A 70 -5.38 -7.69 5.89
C LYS A 70 -5.41 -6.49 4.93
N GLU A 71 -4.47 -6.42 3.99
CA GLU A 71 -4.33 -5.26 3.09
C GLU A 71 -5.58 -4.94 2.29
N THR A 72 -6.30 -5.95 1.77
CA THR A 72 -7.60 -5.74 1.11
C THR A 72 -8.59 -5.04 2.04
N LYS A 73 -8.62 -5.44 3.31
CA LYS A 73 -9.51 -4.86 4.31
C LYS A 73 -9.04 -3.45 4.71
N PHE A 74 -7.74 -3.24 4.84
CA PHE A 74 -7.15 -1.92 5.07
C PHE A 74 -7.55 -0.91 3.99
N ILE A 75 -7.47 -1.29 2.70
CA ILE A 75 -7.88 -0.44 1.58
C ILE A 75 -9.37 -0.09 1.64
N GLU A 76 -10.24 -1.06 1.94
CA GLU A 76 -11.67 -0.81 2.13
C GLU A 76 -11.96 0.12 3.31
N LEU A 77 -11.25 -0.05 4.44
CA LEU A 77 -11.37 0.82 5.60
C LEU A 77 -10.94 2.26 5.28
N CYS A 78 -9.86 2.45 4.54
CA CYS A 78 -9.44 3.77 4.09
C CYS A 78 -10.53 4.45 3.25
N ARG A 79 -11.22 3.68 2.39
CA ARG A 79 -12.34 4.20 1.60
C ARG A 79 -13.55 4.53 2.47
N ALA A 80 -13.89 3.65 3.40
CA ALA A 80 -15.02 3.83 4.31
C ALA A 80 -14.84 5.04 5.25
N ALA A 81 -13.60 5.28 5.69
CA ALA A 81 -13.20 6.46 6.47
C ALA A 81 -13.12 7.75 5.64
N GLY A 82 -13.30 7.69 4.31
CA GLY A 82 -13.20 8.86 3.43
C GLY A 82 -11.76 9.38 3.24
N ILE A 83 -10.74 8.60 3.63
CA ILE A 83 -9.32 8.96 3.51
C ILE A 83 -8.88 8.90 2.05
N ILE A 84 -9.35 7.89 1.33
CA ILE A 84 -9.10 7.72 -0.10
C ILE A 84 -10.39 7.76 -0.91
N SER A 85 -10.30 8.22 -2.17
CA SER A 85 -11.41 8.16 -3.11
C SER A 85 -11.65 6.74 -3.61
N ASN A 86 -12.80 6.51 -4.24
CA ASN A 86 -13.09 5.21 -4.87
C ASN A 86 -12.12 4.87 -6.01
N ASP A 87 -11.57 5.86 -6.71
CA ASP A 87 -10.63 5.63 -7.80
C ASP A 87 -9.25 5.25 -7.25
N VAL A 88 -8.79 5.88 -6.16
CA VAL A 88 -7.57 5.46 -5.46
C VAL A 88 -7.72 4.05 -4.91
N ARG A 89 -8.88 3.70 -4.35
CA ARG A 89 -9.20 2.32 -3.92
C ARG A 89 -9.03 1.31 -5.07
N LYS A 90 -9.58 1.60 -6.24
CA LYS A 90 -9.45 0.72 -7.43
C LYS A 90 -8.00 0.56 -7.89
N ILE A 91 -7.21 1.64 -7.88
CA ILE A 91 -5.78 1.59 -8.20
C ILE A 91 -5.07 0.67 -7.19
N LEU A 92 -5.29 0.87 -5.90
CA LEU A 92 -4.69 0.04 -4.85
C LEU A 92 -5.08 -1.43 -4.98
N ASP A 93 -6.35 -1.74 -5.26
CA ASP A 93 -6.81 -3.12 -5.48
C ASP A 93 -6.11 -3.79 -6.68
N GLN A 94 -5.98 -3.06 -7.80
CA GLN A 94 -5.28 -3.55 -8.99
C GLN A 94 -3.79 -3.82 -8.70
N LYS A 95 -3.12 -2.89 -8.01
CA LYS A 95 -1.70 -3.00 -7.68
C LYS A 95 -1.47 -4.08 -6.62
N LEU A 96 -2.37 -4.26 -5.65
CA LEU A 96 -2.36 -5.37 -4.71
C LEU A 96 -2.37 -6.73 -5.44
N GLY A 97 -3.26 -6.91 -6.42
CA GLY A 97 -3.31 -8.14 -7.23
C GLY A 97 -2.02 -8.38 -8.02
N THR A 98 -1.40 -7.32 -8.54
CA THR A 98 -0.10 -7.39 -9.22
C THR A 98 1.01 -7.81 -8.26
N ARG A 99 1.08 -7.21 -7.07
CA ARG A 99 2.06 -7.58 -6.04
C ARG A 99 1.87 -9.02 -5.58
N ASN A 100 0.63 -9.46 -5.36
CA ASN A 100 0.33 -10.85 -4.98
C ASN A 100 0.85 -11.84 -6.02
N SER A 101 0.65 -11.55 -7.31
CA SER A 101 1.19 -12.37 -8.40
C SER A 101 2.73 -12.44 -8.39
N CYS A 102 3.39 -11.35 -7.96
CA CYS A 102 4.84 -11.27 -7.86
C CYS A 102 5.42 -12.00 -6.63
N ALA A 103 4.67 -12.02 -5.52
CA ALA A 103 5.06 -12.63 -4.25
C ALA A 103 4.87 -14.16 -4.23
N HIS A 104 4.05 -14.71 -5.11
CA HIS A 104 3.88 -16.16 -5.27
C HIS A 104 4.71 -16.72 -6.43
N PRO A 105 5.17 -17.99 -6.34
CA PRO A 105 5.80 -18.70 -7.45
C PRO A 105 4.75 -18.98 -8.54
N SER A 106 4.53 -17.98 -9.39
CA SER A 106 3.56 -17.97 -10.48
C SER A 106 4.28 -17.93 -11.82
N GLY A 107 3.65 -18.46 -12.87
CA GLY A 107 4.15 -18.35 -14.25
C GLY A 107 4.10 -16.94 -14.86
N VAL A 108 3.73 -15.92 -14.08
CA VAL A 108 3.59 -14.54 -14.55
C VAL A 108 4.97 -13.96 -14.89
N THR A 109 5.14 -13.50 -16.12
CA THR A 109 6.32 -12.74 -16.51
C THR A 109 6.12 -11.26 -16.14
N VAL A 110 7.10 -10.67 -15.47
CA VAL A 110 7.10 -9.25 -15.11
C VAL A 110 8.24 -8.57 -15.85
N ASN A 111 7.89 -7.74 -16.83
CA ASN A 111 8.84 -6.95 -17.61
C ASN A 111 9.03 -5.55 -16.97
N LYS A 112 10.05 -4.81 -17.44
CA LYS A 112 10.36 -3.48 -16.92
C LYS A 112 9.21 -2.48 -17.06
N SER A 113 8.47 -2.50 -18.18
CA SER A 113 7.34 -1.58 -18.39
C SER A 113 6.24 -1.77 -17.35
N LYS A 114 5.97 -3.00 -16.93
CA LYS A 114 5.01 -3.28 -15.86
C LYS A 114 5.50 -2.77 -14.49
N VAL A 115 6.80 -2.78 -14.24
CA VAL A 115 7.36 -2.22 -13.00
C VAL A 115 7.25 -0.68 -13.02
N ILE A 116 7.56 -0.05 -14.15
CA ILE A 116 7.42 1.41 -14.33
C ILE A 116 5.98 1.85 -14.09
N ASP A 117 5.00 1.21 -14.75
CA ASP A 117 3.57 1.47 -14.54
C ASP A 117 3.16 1.29 -13.06
N PHE A 118 3.74 0.30 -12.37
CA PHE A 118 3.48 0.06 -10.96
C PHE A 118 4.00 1.21 -10.07
N ILE A 119 5.24 1.63 -10.32
CA ILE A 119 5.90 2.71 -9.59
C ILE A 119 5.21 4.04 -9.83
N GLU A 120 4.97 4.41 -11.09
CA GLU A 120 4.36 5.69 -11.45
C GLU A 120 2.99 5.86 -10.81
N ASP A 121 2.13 4.83 -10.86
CA ASP A 121 0.80 4.91 -10.27
C ASP A 121 0.85 5.08 -8.75
N LEU A 122 1.69 4.32 -8.04
CA LEU A 122 1.76 4.42 -6.58
C LEU A 122 2.44 5.72 -6.14
N VAL A 123 3.46 6.18 -6.85
CA VAL A 123 4.10 7.47 -6.54
C VAL A 123 3.12 8.61 -6.76
N ALA A 124 2.45 8.69 -7.92
CA ALA A 124 1.55 9.79 -8.24
C ALA A 124 0.27 9.78 -7.40
N ASN A 125 -0.33 8.60 -7.19
CA ASN A 125 -1.65 8.50 -6.59
C ASN A 125 -1.64 8.21 -5.09
N ILE A 126 -0.49 7.80 -4.53
CA ILE A 126 -0.33 7.54 -3.09
C ILE A 126 0.70 8.49 -2.50
N ILE A 127 1.97 8.36 -2.88
CA ILE A 127 3.07 9.07 -2.19
C ILE A 127 2.96 10.59 -2.32
N LEU A 128 2.79 11.11 -3.53
CA LEU A 128 2.67 12.55 -3.77
C LEU A 128 1.29 13.10 -3.36
N LYS A 129 0.29 12.22 -3.26
CA LYS A 129 -1.10 12.61 -2.98
C LYS A 129 -1.39 12.74 -1.48
N PHE A 130 -0.68 11.99 -0.63
CA PHE A 130 -0.92 11.92 0.81
C PHE A 130 0.32 12.33 1.62
N PRO A 131 0.74 13.61 1.56
CA PRO A 131 1.98 14.04 2.21
C PRO A 131 1.93 13.83 3.73
N VAL A 132 3.00 13.22 4.25
CA VAL A 132 3.21 12.96 5.68
C VAL A 132 3.91 14.14 6.34
#